data_AF-A0A0S3R2N7-F1
#
_entry.id   AF-A0A0S3R2N7-F1
#
_cell.length_a   1.000
_cell.length_b   1.000
_cell.length_c   1.000
_cell.angle_alpha   90.00
_cell.angle_beta   90.00
_cell.angle_gamma   90.00
#
_symmetry.space_group_name_H-M   'P 1'
#
loop_
_entity.id
_entity.type
_entity.pdbx_description
1 polymer ?
#
loop_
_entity_poly.entity_id
_entity_poly.type
_entity_poly.pdbx_seq_one_letter_code
_entity_poly.pdbx_strand_id
1 'polypeptide(L)'
;PVSPIGDLTLAANVINANFRDFIEIIFENPTKVPQSYNLDGYSFFAVAIEPGKWSPEKRKNYNLLDAVSRHTIQVFPKSWAAIMLTFDNAGMWNLRSELGENRYLGQQLYVSVLSPNRSLRDEYNLPDTQLLCGIVKDMPKPPPYSS
;
A
#
# COMPACT_ATOMS: atom_id res chain seq x y z
N PRO A 1 2.27 -25.30 24.62
CA PRO A 1 3.66 -25.02 24.20
C PRO A 1 3.74 -23.66 23.50
N VAL A 2 4.36 -22.67 24.15
CA VAL A 2 4.64 -21.38 23.52
C VAL A 2 5.68 -21.65 22.44
N SER A 3 5.32 -21.46 21.17
CA SER A 3 6.30 -21.53 20.08
C SER A 3 7.42 -20.54 20.43
N PRO A 4 8.70 -20.94 20.39
CA PRO A 4 9.78 -19.97 20.46
C PRO A 4 9.50 -18.95 19.37
N ILE A 5 9.41 -17.67 19.75
CA ILE A 5 9.45 -16.59 18.77
C ILE A 5 10.80 -16.80 18.09
N GLY A 6 10.79 -17.13 16.79
CA GLY A 6 12.00 -17.36 16.01
C GLY A 6 12.89 -16.10 15.96
N ASP A 7 13.92 -16.13 15.12
CA ASP A 7 14.80 -14.96 14.96
C ASP A 7 13.99 -13.70 14.63
N LEU A 8 14.00 -12.76 15.57
CA LEU A 8 13.32 -11.47 15.47
C LEU A 8 14.13 -10.55 14.56
N THR A 9 13.68 -10.40 13.32
CA THR A 9 14.28 -9.46 12.37
C THR A 9 13.65 -8.09 12.52
N LEU A 10 14.45 -7.10 12.92
CA LEU A 10 14.05 -5.70 12.84
C LEU A 10 14.08 -5.25 11.37
N ALA A 11 12.92 -4.94 10.82
CA ALA A 11 12.77 -4.45 9.45
C ALA A 11 11.77 -3.30 9.40
N ALA A 12 11.92 -2.43 8.40
CA ALA A 12 10.92 -1.41 8.11
C ALA A 12 9.66 -2.07 7.51
N ASN A 13 8.48 -1.55 7.84
CA ASN A 13 7.21 -2.01 7.26
C ASN A 13 6.99 -1.35 5.89
N VAL A 14 7.90 -1.68 4.97
CA VAL A 14 7.97 -1.16 3.60
C VAL A 14 8.03 -2.33 2.62
N ILE A 15 7.16 -2.32 1.61
CA ILE A 15 7.23 -3.24 0.48
C ILE A 15 7.69 -2.49 -0.76
N ASN A 16 8.51 -3.13 -1.59
CA ASN A 16 8.91 -2.57 -2.88
C ASN A 16 7.97 -3.10 -3.96
N ALA A 17 7.44 -2.21 -4.79
CA ALA A 17 6.71 -2.56 -6.00
C ALA A 17 7.48 -2.04 -7.22
N ASN A 18 7.46 -2.81 -8.31
CA ASN A 18 8.09 -2.35 -9.53
C ASN A 18 7.24 -1.25 -10.17
N PHE A 19 7.92 -0.24 -10.70
CA PHE A 19 7.26 0.86 -11.39
C PHE A 19 6.50 0.35 -12.62
N ARG A 20 5.21 0.67 -12.66
CA ARG A 20 4.23 0.30 -13.70
C ARG A 20 3.83 -1.18 -13.74
N ASP A 21 4.10 -1.93 -12.68
CA ASP A 21 3.49 -3.25 -12.53
C ASP A 21 2.00 -3.12 -12.21
N PHE A 22 1.19 -3.91 -12.92
CA PHE A 22 -0.22 -4.12 -12.60
C PHE A 22 -0.33 -5.20 -11.52
N ILE A 23 -0.97 -4.87 -10.41
CA ILE A 23 -1.04 -5.73 -9.24
C ILE A 23 -2.46 -5.86 -8.71
N GLU A 24 -2.67 -6.97 -7.99
CA GLU A 24 -3.88 -7.25 -7.23
C GLU A 24 -3.54 -7.21 -5.75
N ILE A 25 -4.36 -6.52 -4.95
CA ILE A 25 -4.28 -6.56 -3.50
C ILE A 25 -5.55 -7.18 -2.95
N ILE A 26 -5.37 -8.22 -2.14
CA ILE A 26 -6.45 -8.91 -1.42
C ILE A 26 -6.40 -8.52 0.04
N PHE A 27 -7.47 -7.91 0.52
CA PHE A 27 -7.67 -7.63 1.94
C PHE A 27 -8.55 -8.71 2.54
N GLU A 28 -8.08 -9.40 3.58
CA GLU A 28 -8.89 -10.33 4.35
C GLU A 28 -9.22 -9.75 5.73
N ASN A 29 -10.49 -9.80 6.12
CA ASN A 29 -10.94 -9.39 7.45
C ASN A 29 -11.53 -10.59 8.22
N PRO A 30 -10.69 -11.32 8.99
CA PRO A 30 -11.16 -12.42 9.83
C PRO A 30 -11.88 -11.95 11.10
N THR A 31 -12.00 -10.65 11.35
CA THR A 31 -12.57 -10.10 12.59
C THR A 31 -14.10 -9.95 12.50
N LYS A 32 -14.72 -9.45 13.57
CA LYS A 32 -16.18 -9.17 13.64
C LYS A 32 -16.52 -7.70 13.34
N VAL A 33 -15.52 -6.85 13.15
CA VAL A 33 -15.69 -5.40 12.96
C VAL A 33 -15.27 -5.04 11.53
N PRO A 34 -16.03 -4.20 10.82
CA PRO A 34 -15.63 -3.75 9.48
C PRO A 34 -14.29 -3.02 9.54
N GLN A 35 -13.46 -3.26 8.53
CA GLN A 35 -12.20 -2.56 8.32
C GLN A 35 -12.32 -1.62 7.12
N SER A 36 -11.50 -0.59 7.05
CA SER A 36 -11.44 0.32 5.92
C SER A 36 -9.98 0.67 5.65
N TYR A 37 -9.55 0.52 4.40
CA TYR A 37 -8.16 0.76 4.01
C TYR A 37 -8.06 1.81 2.91
N ASN A 38 -7.14 2.75 3.07
CA ASN A 38 -6.82 3.77 2.08
C ASN A 38 -5.40 3.58 1.55
N LEU A 39 -5.23 3.79 0.24
CA LEU A 39 -3.92 3.85 -0.41
C LEU A 39 -3.65 5.28 -0.88
N ASP A 40 -2.65 5.93 -0.28
CA ASP A 40 -2.24 7.26 -0.70
C ASP A 40 -1.60 7.22 -2.10
N GLY A 41 -1.73 8.31 -2.88
CA GLY A 41 -1.10 8.44 -4.20
C GLY A 41 -1.77 7.69 -5.35
N TYR A 42 -2.80 6.87 -5.07
CA TYR A 42 -3.48 6.07 -6.08
C TYR A 42 -5.01 6.12 -5.95
N SER A 43 -5.66 6.01 -7.09
CA SER A 43 -6.97 5.36 -7.16
C SER A 43 -6.78 3.93 -7.67
N PHE A 44 -7.68 3.03 -7.27
CA PHE A 44 -7.70 1.64 -7.65
C PHE A 44 -9.11 1.21 -8.03
N PHE A 45 -9.22 0.14 -8.79
CA PHE A 45 -10.50 -0.48 -9.13
C PHE A 45 -10.91 -1.47 -8.03
N ALA A 46 -12.06 -1.25 -7.40
CA ALA A 46 -12.62 -2.20 -6.45
C ALA A 46 -13.37 -3.31 -7.20
N VAL A 47 -12.72 -4.46 -7.39
CA VAL A 47 -13.19 -5.50 -8.32
C VAL A 47 -14.10 -6.54 -7.67
N ALA A 48 -13.99 -6.78 -6.37
CA ALA A 48 -14.89 -7.68 -5.64
C ALA A 48 -14.86 -7.46 -4.13
N ILE A 49 -15.98 -7.80 -3.48
CA ILE A 49 -16.10 -7.94 -2.02
C ILE A 49 -17.01 -9.14 -1.78
N GLU A 50 -16.54 -10.15 -1.05
CA GLU A 50 -17.34 -11.35 -0.76
C GLU A 50 -17.12 -11.88 0.67
N PRO A 51 -18.12 -12.56 1.26
CA PRO A 51 -17.94 -13.26 2.52
C PRO A 51 -17.01 -14.48 2.38
N GLY A 52 -16.40 -14.86 3.50
CA GLY A 52 -15.51 -16.00 3.63
C GLY A 52 -14.04 -15.65 3.46
N LYS A 53 -13.23 -16.65 3.09
CA LYS A 53 -11.81 -16.51 2.81
C LYS A 53 -11.59 -16.41 1.31
N TRP A 54 -10.64 -15.58 0.89
CA TRP A 54 -10.30 -15.47 -0.52
C TRP A 54 -9.61 -16.75 -1.00
N SER A 55 -9.82 -17.10 -2.26
CA SER A 55 -9.08 -18.14 -2.96
C SER A 55 -8.93 -17.76 -4.44
N PRO A 56 -7.91 -18.26 -5.16
CA PRO A 56 -7.67 -17.91 -6.57
C PRO A 56 -8.88 -18.12 -7.49
N GLU A 57 -9.75 -19.09 -7.19
CA GLU A 57 -10.96 -19.40 -7.96
C GLU A 57 -12.01 -18.28 -7.88
N LYS A 58 -11.92 -17.40 -6.87
CA LYS A 58 -12.82 -16.25 -6.70
C LYS A 58 -12.64 -15.17 -7.75
N ARG A 59 -11.51 -15.16 -8.48
CA ARG A 59 -11.29 -14.21 -9.59
C ARG A 59 -12.35 -14.27 -10.69
N LYS A 60 -13.05 -15.40 -10.83
CA LYS A 60 -14.18 -15.54 -11.76
C LYS A 60 -15.36 -14.62 -11.45
N ASN A 61 -15.46 -14.12 -10.21
CA ASN A 61 -16.53 -13.26 -9.75
C ASN A 61 -16.15 -11.77 -9.81
N TYR A 62 -14.94 -11.44 -10.26
CA TYR A 62 -14.49 -10.06 -10.31
C TYR A 62 -15.28 -9.28 -11.35
N ASN A 63 -15.66 -8.06 -10.98
CA ASN A 63 -16.11 -7.08 -11.94
C ASN A 63 -14.88 -6.55 -12.70
N LEU A 64 -14.65 -7.06 -13.91
CA LEU A 64 -13.56 -6.61 -14.79
C LEU A 64 -14.05 -5.71 -15.92
N LEU A 65 -15.33 -5.34 -15.93
CA LEU A 65 -15.93 -4.52 -16.98
C LEU A 65 -16.04 -3.05 -16.55
N ASP A 66 -16.63 -2.80 -15.38
CA ASP A 66 -16.98 -1.46 -14.91
C ASP A 66 -16.75 -1.26 -13.41
N ALA A 67 -15.72 -1.91 -12.87
CA ALA A 67 -15.31 -1.71 -11.47
C ALA A 67 -15.12 -0.23 -11.14
N VAL A 68 -15.61 0.18 -9.98
CA VAL A 68 -15.57 1.59 -9.55
C VAL A 68 -14.15 1.94 -9.11
N SER A 69 -13.65 3.07 -9.62
CA SER A 69 -12.39 3.67 -9.16
C SER A 69 -12.58 4.37 -7.81
N ARG A 70 -11.77 4.00 -6.81
CA ARG A 70 -11.80 4.53 -5.42
C ARG A 70 -10.38 4.64 -4.87
N HIS A 71 -10.21 5.33 -3.75
CA HIS A 71 -8.95 5.40 -2.98
C HIS A 71 -9.05 4.71 -1.62
N THR A 72 -10.28 4.38 -1.18
CA THR A 72 -10.57 3.68 0.06
C THR A 72 -11.51 2.50 -0.19
N ILE A 73 -11.25 1.36 0.45
CA ILE A 73 -12.11 0.16 0.38
C ILE A 73 -12.48 -0.35 1.77
N GLN A 74 -13.75 -0.72 1.92
CA GLN A 74 -14.27 -1.36 3.12
C GLN A 74 -14.15 -2.88 3.00
N VAL A 75 -13.80 -3.55 4.10
CA VAL A 75 -13.74 -5.01 4.20
C VAL A 75 -14.64 -5.45 5.35
N PHE A 76 -15.80 -6.01 5.00
CA PHE A 76 -16.82 -6.40 5.97
C PHE A 76 -16.36 -7.51 6.91
N PRO A 77 -17.03 -7.70 8.06
CA PRO A 77 -16.73 -8.79 8.99
C PRO A 77 -16.76 -10.16 8.30
N LYS A 78 -15.73 -10.98 8.53
CA LYS A 78 -15.62 -12.35 7.97
C LYS A 78 -15.66 -12.37 6.44
N SER A 79 -15.14 -11.33 5.80
CA SER A 79 -15.14 -11.15 4.35
C SER A 79 -13.75 -10.77 3.83
N TRP A 80 -13.62 -10.73 2.51
CA TRP A 80 -12.46 -10.19 1.82
C TRP A 80 -12.88 -9.14 0.79
N ALA A 81 -11.92 -8.31 0.38
CA ALA A 81 -12.07 -7.36 -0.71
C ALA A 81 -10.85 -7.45 -1.62
N ALA A 82 -11.05 -7.34 -2.93
CA ALA A 82 -9.99 -7.29 -3.93
C ALA A 82 -9.98 -5.95 -4.64
N ILE A 83 -8.78 -5.39 -4.80
CA ILE A 83 -8.53 -4.21 -5.63
C ILE A 83 -7.49 -4.51 -6.69
N MET A 84 -7.56 -3.79 -7.79
CA MET A 84 -6.58 -3.83 -8.87
C MET A 84 -6.12 -2.43 -9.23
N LEU A 85 -4.82 -2.29 -9.45
CA LEU A 85 -4.19 -1.02 -9.83
C LEU A 85 -2.84 -1.26 -10.49
N THR A 86 -2.33 -0.22 -11.12
CA THR A 86 -0.94 -0.16 -11.60
C THR A 86 -0.16 0.76 -10.68
N PHE A 87 1.02 0.35 -10.21
CA PHE A 87 1.92 1.23 -9.45
C PHE A 87 2.71 2.16 -10.40
N ASP A 88 2.02 3.11 -11.04
CA ASP A 88 2.56 4.03 -12.05
C ASP A 88 2.99 5.41 -11.52
N ASN A 89 2.78 5.68 -10.24
CA ASN A 89 3.23 6.88 -9.51
C ASN A 89 4.49 6.59 -8.65
N ALA A 90 5.67 7.10 -9.04
CA ALA A 90 6.89 6.82 -8.28
C ALA A 90 6.90 7.60 -6.95
N GLY A 91 7.42 6.97 -5.89
CA GLY A 91 7.50 7.55 -4.55
C GLY A 91 7.23 6.54 -3.44
N MET A 92 6.84 7.07 -2.27
CA MET A 92 6.56 6.31 -1.05
C MET A 92 5.11 6.53 -0.62
N TRP A 93 4.29 5.48 -0.68
CA TRP A 93 2.84 5.58 -0.53
C TRP A 93 2.32 4.76 0.64
N ASN A 94 1.52 5.37 1.51
CA ASN A 94 1.02 4.69 2.71
C ASN A 94 -0.26 3.90 2.38
N LEU A 95 -0.25 2.60 2.68
CA LEU A 95 -1.44 1.76 2.73
C LEU A 95 -1.83 1.56 4.19
N ARG A 96 -2.98 2.07 4.60
CA ARG A 96 -3.32 2.17 6.03
C ARG A 96 -4.77 1.89 6.34
N SER A 97 -5.03 1.52 7.59
CA SER A 97 -6.38 1.58 8.16
C SER A 97 -6.86 3.02 8.28
N GLU A 98 -8.12 3.26 7.91
CA GLU A 98 -8.84 4.52 8.17
C GLU A 98 -9.40 4.59 9.59
N LEU A 99 -9.28 3.50 10.38
CA LEU A 99 -9.50 3.53 11.82
C LEU A 99 -8.22 4.02 12.51
N GLY A 100 -8.29 5.21 13.11
CA GLY A 100 -7.13 5.85 13.74
C GLY A 100 -6.46 5.02 14.83
N GLU A 101 -7.24 4.30 15.65
CA GLU A 101 -6.72 3.40 16.68
C GLU A 101 -5.88 2.26 16.08
N ASN A 102 -6.38 1.61 15.03
CA ASN A 102 -5.64 0.54 14.39
C ASN A 102 -4.38 1.06 13.70
N ARG A 103 -4.47 2.24 13.05
CA ARG A 103 -3.31 2.90 12.44
C ARG A 103 -2.23 3.21 13.47
N TYR A 104 -2.63 3.75 14.63
CA TYR A 104 -1.73 4.02 15.75
C TYR A 104 -1.05 2.74 16.27
N LEU A 105 -1.80 1.63 16.34
CA LEU A 105 -1.28 0.32 16.71
C LEU A 105 -0.50 -0.40 15.59
N GLY A 106 -0.25 0.26 14.46
CA GLY A 106 0.64 -0.22 13.40
C GLY A 106 -0.04 -0.96 12.26
N GLN A 107 -1.38 -0.89 12.11
CA GLN A 107 -2.10 -1.44 10.96
C GLN A 107 -1.95 -0.54 9.71
N GLN A 108 -0.71 -0.46 9.23
CA GLN A 108 -0.29 0.32 8.09
C GLN A 108 1.07 -0.20 7.58
N LEU A 109 1.34 0.05 6.31
CA LEU A 109 2.65 -0.16 5.68
C LEU A 109 2.89 0.93 4.64
N TYR A 110 4.11 1.00 4.12
CA TYR A 110 4.43 1.84 2.98
C TYR A 110 4.80 1.00 1.76
N VAL A 111 4.40 1.47 0.58
CA VAL A 111 4.81 0.93 -0.71
C VAL A 111 5.83 1.88 -1.31
N SER A 112 7.01 1.37 -1.57
CA SER A 112 8.10 2.05 -2.29
C SER A 112 8.00 1.70 -3.77
N VAL A 113 7.84 2.71 -4.61
CA VAL A 113 7.77 2.57 -6.07
C VAL A 113 8.88 3.42 -6.68
N LEU A 114 9.95 2.77 -7.14
CA LEU A 114 11.11 3.47 -7.68
C LEU A 114 11.09 3.47 -9.21
N SER A 115 11.10 4.66 -9.83
CA SER A 115 11.28 4.77 -11.27
C SER A 115 12.76 4.51 -11.65
N PRO A 116 13.03 3.70 -12.68
CA PRO A 116 14.40 3.45 -13.14
C PRO A 116 15.06 4.70 -13.75
N ASN A 117 14.26 5.65 -14.25
CA ASN A 117 14.75 6.78 -15.04
C ASN A 117 15.06 8.03 -14.21
N ARG A 118 14.73 8.06 -12.91
CA ARG A 118 14.94 9.21 -12.00
C ARG A 118 14.64 10.56 -12.67
N SER A 119 13.45 10.67 -13.26
CA SER A 119 12.98 11.87 -13.99
C SER A 119 11.95 12.63 -13.18
N LEU A 120 11.95 13.96 -13.33
CA LEU A 120 10.94 14.86 -12.76
C LEU A 120 9.51 14.58 -13.24
N ARG A 121 9.33 13.82 -14.33
CA ARG A 121 8.02 13.33 -14.76
C ARG A 121 7.46 12.28 -13.80
N ASP A 122 8.33 11.48 -13.18
CA ASP A 122 7.93 10.32 -12.41
C ASP A 122 7.90 10.61 -10.90
N GLU A 123 8.86 11.39 -10.37
CA GLU A 123 8.89 11.84 -8.95
C GLU A 123 9.60 13.21 -8.84
N TYR A 124 9.12 14.06 -7.94
CA TYR A 124 9.69 15.40 -7.74
C TYR A 124 10.95 15.39 -6.85
N ASN A 125 11.78 16.42 -7.00
CA ASN A 125 12.89 16.68 -6.09
C ASN A 125 12.41 16.94 -4.66
N LEU A 126 13.21 16.50 -3.70
CA LEU A 126 13.02 16.86 -2.30
C LEU A 126 13.11 18.39 -2.15
N PRO A 127 12.10 19.07 -1.58
CA PRO A 127 12.13 20.53 -1.43
C PRO A 127 13.34 21.01 -0.62
N ASP A 128 13.90 22.17 -0.98
CA ASP A 128 15.04 22.78 -0.27
C ASP A 128 14.71 23.15 1.19
N THR A 129 13.44 23.36 1.50
CA THR A 129 12.94 23.61 2.85
C THR A 129 12.64 22.33 3.65
N GLN A 130 12.73 21.15 3.04
CA GLN A 130 12.47 19.89 3.72
C GLN A 130 13.47 19.66 4.86
N LEU A 131 12.95 19.44 6.06
CA LEU A 131 13.72 19.08 7.24
C LEU A 131 14.20 17.62 7.15
N LEU A 132 15.46 17.39 7.51
CA LEU A 132 16.04 16.05 7.63
C LEU A 132 16.02 15.62 9.11
N CYS A 133 15.80 14.33 9.36
CA CYS A 133 15.71 13.77 10.70
C CYS A 133 16.26 12.34 10.76
N GLY A 134 16.33 11.77 11.96
CA GLY A 134 16.83 10.42 12.17
C GLY A 134 18.25 10.24 11.66
N ILE A 135 18.51 9.11 10.98
CA ILE A 135 19.85 8.75 10.48
C ILE A 135 20.36 9.68 9.38
N VAL A 136 19.46 10.41 8.70
CA VAL A 136 19.81 11.29 7.56
C VAL A 136 19.90 12.77 7.95
N LYS A 137 19.74 13.13 9.22
CA LYS A 137 19.67 14.53 9.69
C LYS A 137 20.81 15.41 9.19
N ASP A 138 22.04 14.91 9.26
CA ASP A 138 23.26 15.65 8.91
C ASP A 138 23.81 15.22 7.53
N MET A 139 23.03 14.48 6.73
CA MET A 139 23.41 14.06 5.38
C MET A 139 23.06 15.13 4.34
N PRO A 140 23.82 15.23 3.23
CA PRO A 140 23.42 16.07 2.11
C PRO A 140 22.10 15.57 1.51
N LYS A 141 21.30 16.50 0.98
CA LYS A 141 20.08 16.15 0.22
C LYS A 141 20.46 15.34 -1.02
N PRO A 142 19.59 14.41 -1.45
CA PRO A 142 19.82 13.66 -2.69
C PRO A 142 19.95 14.64 -3.87
N PRO A 143 20.82 14.34 -4.85
CA PRO A 143 20.97 15.19 -6.01
C PRO A 143 19.62 15.31 -6.76
N PRO A 144 19.29 16.50 -7.26
CA PRO A 144 18.04 16.71 -7.97
C PRO A 144 18.00 15.82 -9.22
N TYR A 145 16.82 15.29 -9.51
CA TYR A 145 16.49 14.63 -10.75
C TYR A 145 16.60 15.64 -11.89
N SER A 146 17.17 15.19 -13.00
CA SER A 146 17.16 15.90 -14.26
C SER A 146 15.81 15.70 -14.96
N SER A 147 15.38 16.71 -15.71
CA SER A 147 14.23 16.64 -16.62
C SER A 147 14.38 15.53 -17.65
#